data_AF-A0A3D5P7N2-F1
#
_entry.id   AF-A0A3D5P7N2-F1
#
_cell.length_a   1.000
_cell.length_b   1.000
_cell.length_c   1.000
_cell.angle_alpha   90.00
_cell.angle_beta   90.00
_cell.angle_gamma   90.00
#
_symmetry.space_group_name_H-M   'P 1'
#
loop_
_entity.id
_entity.type
_entity.pdbx_description
1 polymer ?
#
loop_
_entity_poly.entity_id
_entity_poly.type
_entity_poly.pdbx_seq_one_letter_code
_entity_poly.pdbx_strand_id
1 'polypeptide(L)'
;PYTDLIHLRRFFYKDDMFGETNMNAMEPTLELINTQNQGIINAIKSSAFIRGVLKFTQILKKSDRDERKKDFMSSYLDPSNNNGVGVVDGACDYQPINSEPQTTNAAQMKLISDKINKYFGVSDAIIRNDYTSAQWNAFYSSMLEPFAIQMALQFTSKVFTDRQQGFGNEIIFEANRLQYASNAEKVQVSTLLTNIGAASLDQILEIFNMPTIGGEEGSRRVQTLNMVKAGTGADQYQGITNDKGGNSNA
;
A
#
# COMPACT_ATOMS: atom_id res chain seq x y z
N PRO A 1 33.37 -5.13 18.19
CA PRO A 1 33.59 -6.06 17.06
C PRO A 1 32.27 -6.33 16.33
N TYR A 2 32.22 -7.06 15.21
CA TYR A 2 30.96 -7.37 14.51
C TYR A 2 29.92 -8.10 15.39
N THR A 3 30.38 -8.70 16.49
CA THR A 3 29.55 -9.28 17.55
C THR A 3 28.60 -8.29 18.21
N ASP A 4 28.92 -7.00 18.23
CA ASP A 4 28.16 -5.96 18.96
C ASP A 4 27.23 -5.18 18.02
N LEU A 5 27.13 -5.60 16.75
CA LEU A 5 26.31 -4.98 15.73
C LEU A 5 25.12 -5.89 15.39
N ILE A 6 23.94 -5.28 15.32
CA ILE A 6 22.76 -5.92 14.73
C ILE A 6 22.80 -5.64 13.24
N HIS A 7 22.97 -6.70 12.44
CA HIS A 7 23.01 -6.60 11.00
C HIS A 7 21.88 -7.44 10.39
N LEU A 8 20.96 -6.77 9.70
CA LEU A 8 19.83 -7.38 9.00
C LEU A 8 20.16 -7.47 7.51
N ARG A 9 20.20 -8.70 6.99
CA ARG A 9 20.48 -8.98 5.59
C ARG A 9 19.20 -9.09 4.76
N ARG A 10 19.24 -8.57 3.53
CA ARG A 10 18.18 -8.68 2.52
C ARG A 10 18.80 -8.80 1.13
N PHE A 11 18.15 -9.51 0.21
CA PHE A 11 18.60 -9.70 -1.18
C PHE A 11 20.06 -10.20 -1.31
N PHE A 12 20.38 -11.25 -0.57
CA PHE A 12 21.75 -11.77 -0.41
C PHE A 12 22.18 -12.77 -1.50
N TYR A 13 21.65 -12.66 -2.72
CA TYR A 13 22.00 -13.59 -3.81
C TYR A 13 23.45 -13.39 -4.31
N LYS A 14 23.88 -12.15 -4.53
CA LYS A 14 25.24 -11.83 -5.01
C LYS A 14 26.27 -11.63 -3.89
N ASP A 15 25.83 -11.11 -2.75
CA ASP A 15 26.67 -10.85 -1.59
C ASP A 15 25.94 -11.32 -0.33
N ASP A 16 26.55 -12.27 0.39
CA ASP A 16 25.96 -12.86 1.60
C ASP A 16 26.02 -11.90 2.80
N MET A 17 26.99 -10.98 2.83
CA MET A 17 27.25 -10.12 3.98
C MET A 17 26.60 -8.75 3.89
N PHE A 18 26.40 -8.17 2.71
CA PHE A 18 25.77 -6.83 2.58
C PHE A 18 24.48 -6.84 1.78
N GLY A 19 24.19 -7.94 1.08
CA GLY A 19 23.05 -8.02 0.19
C GLY A 19 23.26 -7.25 -1.11
N GLU A 20 22.16 -7.08 -1.85
CA GLU A 20 22.13 -6.37 -3.13
C GLU A 20 21.21 -5.14 -3.06
N THR A 21 21.60 -4.09 -3.76
CA THR A 21 20.75 -2.90 -3.93
C THR A 21 19.53 -3.23 -4.81
N ASN A 22 18.39 -2.65 -4.46
CA ASN A 22 17.18 -2.73 -5.29
C ASN A 22 17.37 -2.10 -6.67
N MET A 23 18.36 -1.21 -6.82
CA MET A 23 18.61 -0.48 -8.06
C MET A 23 18.79 -1.42 -9.25
N ASN A 24 19.53 -2.52 -9.08
CA ASN A 24 19.84 -3.44 -10.18
C ASN A 24 18.58 -4.08 -10.81
N ALA A 25 17.53 -4.30 -10.02
CA ALA A 25 16.28 -4.86 -10.51
C ALA A 25 15.31 -3.78 -11.03
N MET A 26 15.39 -2.56 -10.48
CA MET A 26 14.45 -1.47 -10.77
C MET A 26 14.91 -0.55 -11.90
N GLU A 27 16.21 -0.48 -12.17
CA GLU A 27 16.83 0.46 -13.12
C GLU A 27 16.18 0.43 -14.50
N PRO A 28 15.92 -0.72 -15.16
CA PRO A 28 15.25 -0.74 -16.47
C PRO A 28 13.82 -0.15 -16.43
N THR A 29 13.12 -0.32 -15.30
CA THR A 29 11.77 0.23 -15.11
C THR A 29 11.83 1.74 -14.89
N LEU A 30 12.81 2.22 -14.11
CA LEU A 30 13.01 3.66 -13.86
C LEU A 30 13.47 4.40 -15.12
N GLU A 31 14.37 3.81 -15.91
CA GLU A 31 14.80 4.36 -17.19
C GLU A 31 13.65 4.47 -18.19
N LEU A 32 12.78 3.45 -18.24
CA LEU A 32 11.57 3.47 -19.07
C LEU A 32 10.65 4.62 -18.69
N ILE A 33 10.40 4.82 -17.38
CA ILE A 33 9.58 5.94 -16.87
C ILE A 33 10.19 7.28 -17.27
N ASN A 34 11.50 7.44 -17.04
CA ASN A 34 12.19 8.68 -17.34
C ASN A 34 12.12 9.00 -18.84
N THR A 35 12.40 8.02 -19.69
CA THR A 35 12.32 8.15 -21.16
C THR A 35 10.91 8.51 -21.61
N GLN A 36 9.89 7.86 -21.03
CA GLN A 36 8.50 8.17 -21.34
C GLN A 36 8.12 9.60 -20.93
N ASN A 37 8.49 10.03 -19.72
CA ASN A 37 8.25 11.39 -19.25
C ASN A 37 8.94 12.44 -20.14
N GLN A 38 10.18 12.19 -20.54
CA GLN A 38 10.89 13.05 -21.50
C GLN A 38 10.21 13.06 -22.86
N GLY A 39 9.73 11.91 -23.34
CA GLY A 39 8.94 11.79 -24.56
C GLY A 39 7.69 12.66 -24.53
N ILE A 40 6.94 12.63 -23.43
CA ILE A 40 5.74 13.47 -23.24
C ILE A 40 6.12 14.96 -23.25
N ILE A 41 7.14 15.35 -22.49
CA ILE A 41 7.61 16.76 -22.43
C ILE A 41 8.03 17.24 -23.83
N ASN A 42 8.77 16.42 -24.57
CA ASN A 42 9.22 16.75 -25.92
C ASN A 42 8.08 16.78 -26.92
N ALA A 43 7.11 15.88 -26.81
CA ALA A 43 5.91 15.87 -27.66
C ALA A 43 5.05 17.12 -27.45
N ILE A 44 4.87 17.57 -26.20
CA ILE A 44 4.17 18.83 -25.89
C ILE A 44 4.92 20.04 -26.45
N LYS A 45 6.25 20.07 -26.32
CA LYS A 45 7.08 21.15 -26.88
C LYS A 45 7.04 21.18 -28.41
N SER A 46 7.11 20.02 -29.07
CA SER A 46 7.11 19.93 -30.52
C SER A 46 5.74 20.23 -31.13
N SER A 47 4.65 19.75 -30.51
CA SER A 47 3.28 20.04 -30.94
C SER A 47 2.95 21.54 -30.84
N ALA A 48 3.53 22.24 -29.87
CA ALA A 48 3.36 23.69 -29.73
C ALA A 48 4.13 24.51 -30.79
N PHE A 49 5.19 23.96 -31.37
CA PHE A 49 6.12 24.70 -32.23
C PHE A 49 5.73 24.69 -33.72
N ILE A 50 5.30 23.55 -34.26
CA ILE A 50 4.94 23.43 -35.68
C ILE A 50 3.43 23.49 -35.83
N ARG A 51 2.92 24.67 -36.17
CA ARG A 51 1.47 24.93 -36.35
C ARG A 51 1.00 24.74 -37.80
N GLY A 52 1.93 24.77 -38.76
CA GLY A 52 1.63 24.58 -40.17
C GLY A 52 2.80 24.88 -41.10
N VAL A 53 2.60 24.64 -42.39
CA VAL A 53 3.56 24.89 -43.45
C VAL A 53 2.99 25.94 -44.39
N LEU A 54 3.79 26.96 -44.68
CA LEU A 54 3.47 27.97 -45.69
C LEU A 54 4.07 27.55 -47.04
N LYS A 55 3.23 27.15 -47.99
CA LYS A 55 3.62 26.73 -49.33
C LYS A 55 3.52 27.92 -50.28
N PHE A 56 4.60 28.25 -50.97
CA PHE A 56 4.61 29.29 -52.00
C PHE A 56 4.40 28.66 -53.38
N THR A 57 3.53 29.27 -54.19
CA THR A 57 3.21 28.79 -55.54
C THR A 57 4.34 29.07 -56.54
N GLN A 58 5.22 30.05 -56.25
CA GLN A 58 6.38 30.42 -57.07
C GLN A 58 7.70 30.24 -56.32
N ILE A 59 8.77 30.00 -57.08
CA ILE A 59 10.14 29.86 -56.54
C ILE A 59 10.64 31.26 -56.15
N LEU A 60 10.64 31.54 -54.85
CA LEU A 60 11.17 32.77 -54.26
C LEU A 60 12.64 32.60 -53.87
N LYS A 61 13.40 33.70 -53.91
CA LYS A 61 14.76 33.75 -53.35
C LYS A 61 14.71 33.51 -51.84
N LYS A 62 15.81 33.03 -51.26
CA LYS A 62 15.88 32.70 -49.82
C LYS A 62 15.57 33.91 -48.93
N SER A 63 16.09 35.09 -49.27
CA SER A 63 15.80 36.36 -48.58
C SER A 63 14.30 36.63 -48.47
N ASP A 64 13.61 36.54 -49.61
CA ASP A 64 12.21 36.95 -49.72
C ASP A 64 11.28 35.94 -49.02
N ARG A 65 11.70 34.66 -48.96
CA ARG A 65 10.99 33.62 -48.20
C ARG A 65 11.10 33.84 -46.69
N ASP A 66 12.28 34.21 -46.21
CA ASP A 66 12.51 34.43 -44.78
C ASP A 66 11.79 35.68 -44.28
N GLU A 67 11.75 36.74 -45.09
CA GLU A 67 10.98 37.97 -44.81
C GLU A 67 9.48 37.68 -44.74
N ARG A 68 8.90 37.04 -45.77
CA ARG A 68 7.48 36.67 -45.78
C ARG A 68 7.09 35.71 -44.66
N LYS A 69 8.00 34.79 -44.29
CA LYS A 69 7.80 33.90 -43.13
C LYS A 69 7.71 34.72 -41.85
N LYS A 70 8.61 35.68 -41.65
CA LYS A 70 8.65 36.52 -40.45
C LYS A 70 7.40 37.39 -40.33
N ASP A 71 6.97 38.01 -41.43
CA ASP A 71 5.74 38.81 -41.48
C ASP A 71 4.50 37.98 -41.18
N PHE A 72 4.43 36.76 -41.70
CA PHE A 72 3.33 35.83 -41.41
C PHE A 72 3.34 35.41 -39.93
N MET A 73 4.51 35.11 -39.36
CA MET A 73 4.63 34.74 -37.95
C MET A 73 4.22 35.87 -37.01
N SER A 74 4.66 37.10 -37.26
CA SER A 74 4.30 38.26 -36.43
C SER A 74 2.81 38.62 -36.55
N SER A 75 2.23 38.48 -37.75
CA SER A 75 0.85 38.90 -38.00
C SER A 75 -0.19 37.88 -37.53
N TYR A 76 0.11 36.58 -37.58
CA TYR A 76 -0.90 35.52 -37.39
C TYR A 76 -0.59 34.50 -36.29
N LEU A 77 0.65 34.39 -35.81
CA LEU A 77 1.05 33.36 -34.83
C LEU A 77 1.50 33.94 -33.48
N ASP A 78 1.57 35.27 -33.35
CA ASP A 78 1.86 35.96 -32.11
C ASP A 78 0.61 36.02 -31.21
N PRO A 79 0.63 35.46 -29.99
CA PRO A 79 -0.50 35.50 -29.06
C PRO A 79 -1.00 36.92 -28.71
N SER A 80 -0.18 37.96 -28.91
CA SER A 80 -0.62 39.35 -28.70
C SER A 80 -1.49 39.89 -29.84
N ASN A 81 -1.45 39.26 -31.02
CA ASN A 81 -2.25 39.66 -32.18
C ASN A 81 -3.61 38.96 -32.14
N ASN A 82 -4.57 39.57 -31.44
CA ASN A 82 -5.89 39.02 -31.17
C ASN A 82 -6.90 39.17 -32.34
N ASN A 83 -6.40 39.36 -33.57
CA ASN A 83 -7.23 39.54 -34.76
C ASN A 83 -7.41 38.19 -35.47
N GLY A 84 -8.48 37.47 -35.14
CA GLY A 84 -8.79 36.12 -35.61
C GLY A 84 -9.16 35.98 -37.11
N VAL A 85 -8.68 36.87 -37.99
CA VAL A 85 -8.95 36.83 -39.43
C VAL A 85 -7.64 36.95 -40.21
N GLY A 86 -7.27 35.87 -40.90
CA GLY A 86 -6.11 35.83 -41.80
C GLY A 86 -6.51 36.01 -43.26
N VAL A 87 -5.82 36.90 -43.97
CA VAL A 87 -5.97 37.06 -45.43
C VAL A 87 -4.76 36.40 -46.06
N VAL A 88 -5.00 35.40 -46.91
CA VAL A 88 -3.95 34.70 -47.65
C VAL A 88 -3.99 35.20 -49.10
N ASP A 89 -2.85 35.67 -49.60
CA ASP A 89 -2.72 36.08 -51.01
C ASP A 89 -2.64 34.83 -51.90
N GLY A 90 -3.11 34.90 -53.16
CA GLY A 90 -3.15 33.74 -54.07
C GLY A 90 -1.78 33.12 -54.41
N ALA A 91 -0.70 33.76 -53.96
CA ALA A 91 0.69 33.29 -54.07
C ALA A 91 1.14 32.37 -52.92
N CYS A 92 0.35 32.20 -51.86
CA CYS A 92 0.67 31.32 -50.73
C CYS A 92 -0.54 30.51 -50.26
N ASP A 93 -0.28 29.25 -49.89
CA ASP A 93 -1.24 28.32 -49.30
C ASP A 93 -0.72 27.90 -47.91
N TYR A 94 -1.54 28.10 -46.88
CA TYR A 94 -1.21 27.69 -45.51
C TYR A 94 -1.84 26.33 -45.22
N GLN A 95 -0.99 25.33 -45.00
CA GLN A 95 -1.42 23.99 -44.64
C GLN A 95 -1.23 23.81 -43.13
N PRO A 96 -2.32 23.80 -42.33
CA PRO A 96 -2.21 23.57 -40.90
C PRO A 96 -1.69 22.15 -40.65
N ILE A 97 -0.72 22.03 -39.75
CA ILE A 97 -0.32 20.72 -39.22
C ILE A 97 -1.07 20.55 -37.91
N ASN A 98 -2.05 19.65 -37.89
CA ASN A 98 -2.71 19.30 -36.65
C ASN A 98 -1.81 18.32 -35.87
N SER A 99 -0.95 18.87 -35.02
CA SER A 99 -0.14 18.07 -34.09
C SER A 99 -0.92 17.95 -32.78
N GLU A 100 -1.76 16.92 -32.69
CA GLU A 100 -2.32 16.52 -31.40
C GLU A 100 -1.23 15.77 -30.63
N PRO A 101 -0.74 16.31 -29.50
CA PRO A 101 0.23 15.59 -28.71
C PRO A 101 -0.46 14.33 -28.15
N GLN A 102 0.04 13.15 -28.51
CA GLN A 102 -0.37 11.88 -27.92
C GLN A 102 0.15 11.83 -26.48
N THR A 103 -0.52 12.54 -25.56
CA THR A 103 -0.02 12.82 -24.21
C THR A 103 -0.29 11.72 -23.19
N THR A 104 -1.18 10.75 -23.49
CA THR A 104 -1.71 9.92 -22.41
C THR A 104 -1.78 8.45 -22.79
N ASN A 105 -0.82 7.67 -22.31
CA ASN A 105 -0.96 6.22 -22.21
C ASN A 105 -1.17 5.81 -20.74
N ALA A 106 -2.38 6.08 -20.23
CA ALA A 106 -2.77 5.74 -18.86
C ALA A 106 -2.59 4.24 -18.57
N ALA A 107 -2.77 3.38 -19.59
CA ALA A 107 -2.56 1.93 -19.46
C ALA A 107 -1.09 1.58 -19.23
N GLN A 108 -0.15 2.22 -19.94
CA GLN A 108 1.29 2.04 -19.72
C GLN A 108 1.72 2.56 -18.34
N MET A 109 1.23 3.73 -17.93
CA MET A 109 1.53 4.28 -16.58
C MET A 109 1.03 3.35 -15.48
N LYS A 110 -0.16 2.78 -15.64
CA LYS A 110 -0.70 1.78 -14.70
C LYS A 110 0.15 0.51 -14.67
N LEU A 111 0.53 -0.04 -15.83
CA LEU A 111 1.36 -1.24 -15.91
C LEU A 111 2.72 -1.04 -15.21
N ILE A 112 3.31 0.15 -15.38
CA ILE A 112 4.56 0.53 -14.72
C ILE A 112 4.37 0.59 -13.21
N SER A 113 3.32 1.28 -12.73
CA SER A 113 2.98 1.34 -11.30
C SER A 113 2.80 -0.07 -10.73
N ASP A 114 2.05 -0.93 -11.42
CA ASP A 114 1.81 -2.32 -11.02
C ASP A 114 3.12 -3.13 -10.93
N LYS A 115 4.07 -2.91 -11.83
CA LYS A 115 5.39 -3.57 -11.77
C LYS A 115 6.18 -3.14 -10.54
N ILE A 116 6.19 -1.84 -10.23
CA ILE A 116 6.87 -1.31 -9.03
C ILE A 116 6.23 -1.87 -7.76
N ASN A 117 4.90 -1.81 -7.70
CA ASN A 117 4.10 -2.33 -6.60
C ASN A 117 4.38 -3.81 -6.34
N LYS A 118 4.39 -4.62 -7.41
CA LYS A 118 4.71 -6.06 -7.33
C LYS A 118 6.13 -6.32 -6.85
N TYR A 119 7.11 -5.52 -7.26
CA TYR A 119 8.50 -5.67 -6.82
C TYR A 119 8.63 -5.49 -5.30
N PHE A 120 7.98 -4.46 -4.74
CA PHE A 120 7.94 -4.26 -3.29
C PHE A 120 6.86 -5.11 -2.58
N GLY A 121 6.06 -5.87 -3.35
CA GLY A 121 4.82 -6.55 -2.97
C GLY A 121 3.87 -5.71 -2.11
N VAL A 122 3.76 -4.43 -2.46
CA VAL A 122 2.77 -3.51 -1.91
C VAL A 122 1.63 -3.43 -2.92
N SER A 123 0.37 -3.38 -2.47
CA SER A 123 -0.76 -3.14 -3.38
C SER A 123 -1.05 -1.64 -3.51
N ASP A 124 -1.70 -1.24 -4.61
CA ASP A 124 -2.20 0.14 -4.77
C ASP A 124 -3.04 0.57 -3.56
N ALA A 125 -3.79 -0.37 -2.98
CA ALA A 125 -4.67 -0.10 -1.86
C ALA A 125 -3.89 0.32 -0.59
N ILE A 126 -2.72 -0.29 -0.39
CA ILE A 126 -1.82 0.07 0.72
C ILE A 126 -1.19 1.45 0.48
N ILE A 127 -0.76 1.74 -0.76
CA ILE A 127 -0.13 3.03 -1.10
C ILE A 127 -1.10 4.20 -0.96
N ARG A 128 -2.35 3.99 -1.38
CA ARG A 128 -3.42 5.01 -1.32
C ARG A 128 -4.13 5.07 0.02
N ASN A 129 -3.84 4.15 0.94
CA ASN A 129 -4.49 4.01 2.25
C ASN A 129 -6.01 3.73 2.17
N ASP A 130 -6.47 3.10 1.09
CA ASP A 130 -7.87 2.67 0.87
C ASP A 130 -8.03 1.14 1.04
N TYR A 131 -7.18 0.55 1.88
CA TYR A 131 -7.18 -0.88 2.16
C TYR A 131 -8.26 -1.31 3.18
N THR A 132 -8.74 -2.53 3.00
CA THR A 132 -9.60 -3.22 3.99
C THR A 132 -8.75 -3.90 5.07
N SER A 133 -9.35 -4.25 6.22
CA SER A 133 -8.67 -4.99 7.29
C SER A 133 -8.04 -6.30 6.80
N ALA A 134 -8.73 -7.03 5.91
CA ALA A 134 -8.21 -8.26 5.31
C ALA A 134 -6.97 -8.02 4.44
N GLN A 135 -6.97 -6.95 3.63
CA GLN A 135 -5.81 -6.58 2.80
C GLN A 135 -4.63 -6.12 3.65
N TRP A 136 -4.88 -5.37 4.71
CA TRP A 136 -3.85 -4.99 5.69
C TRP A 136 -3.24 -6.22 6.37
N ASN A 137 -4.08 -7.15 6.83
CA ASN A 137 -3.62 -8.40 7.45
C ASN A 137 -2.76 -9.24 6.49
N ALA A 138 -3.17 -9.34 5.23
CA ALA A 138 -2.39 -10.04 4.21
C ALA A 138 -1.03 -9.36 3.96
N PHE A 139 -1.02 -8.03 3.85
CA PHE A 139 0.22 -7.25 3.69
C PHE A 139 1.14 -7.39 4.90
N TYR A 140 0.62 -7.25 6.12
CA TYR A 140 1.39 -7.41 7.35
C TYR A 140 2.03 -8.80 7.43
N SER A 141 1.25 -9.85 7.23
CA SER A 141 1.75 -11.23 7.38
C SER A 141 2.77 -11.62 6.30
N SER A 142 2.66 -11.03 5.10
CA SER A 142 3.56 -11.35 3.98
C SER A 142 4.83 -10.51 3.95
N MET A 143 4.76 -9.24 4.34
CA MET A 143 5.87 -8.28 4.19
C MET A 143 6.49 -7.82 5.50
N LEU A 144 5.69 -7.54 6.52
CA LEU A 144 6.18 -6.94 7.77
C LEU A 144 6.57 -8.01 8.80
N GLU A 145 5.78 -9.07 8.93
CA GLU A 145 6.00 -10.15 9.89
C GLU A 145 7.37 -10.85 9.69
N PRO A 146 7.81 -11.20 8.46
CA PRO A 146 9.15 -11.79 8.27
C PRO A 146 10.28 -10.86 8.74
N PHE A 147 10.11 -9.54 8.56
CA PHE A 147 11.08 -8.54 8.99
C PHE A 147 11.09 -8.40 10.51
N ALA A 148 9.91 -8.40 11.14
CA ALA A 148 9.75 -8.39 12.59
C ALA A 148 10.38 -9.64 13.23
N ILE A 149 10.19 -10.83 12.65
CA ILE A 149 10.83 -12.07 13.10
C ILE A 149 12.35 -11.98 12.96
N GLN A 150 12.86 -11.47 11.83
CA GLN A 150 14.31 -11.30 11.64
C GLN A 150 14.91 -10.36 12.68
N MET A 151 14.22 -9.26 13.00
CA MET A 151 14.61 -8.35 14.08
C MET A 151 14.55 -9.03 15.44
N ALA A 152 13.45 -9.72 15.76
CA ALA A 152 13.27 -10.44 17.01
C ALA A 152 14.44 -11.38 17.30
N LEU A 153 14.80 -12.21 16.31
CA LEU A 153 15.91 -13.16 16.42
C LEU A 153 17.26 -12.46 16.62
N GLN A 154 17.54 -11.41 15.85
CA GLN A 154 18.83 -10.71 15.95
C GLN A 154 18.96 -9.90 17.23
N PHE A 155 17.90 -9.18 17.63
CA PHE A 155 17.90 -8.44 18.88
C PHE A 155 18.03 -9.39 20.08
N THR A 156 17.27 -10.49 20.09
CA THR A 156 17.37 -11.51 21.14
C THR A 156 18.80 -12.05 21.25
N SER A 157 19.40 -12.44 20.11
CA SER A 157 20.76 -12.98 20.07
C SER A 157 21.85 -11.99 20.54
N LYS A 158 21.64 -10.68 20.33
CA LYS A 158 22.64 -9.65 20.66
C LYS A 158 22.46 -9.05 22.06
N VAL A 159 21.23 -8.97 22.54
CA VAL A 159 20.93 -8.38 23.86
C VAL A 159 21.09 -9.41 24.97
N PHE A 160 20.70 -10.66 24.72
CA PHE A 160 20.74 -11.71 25.74
C PHE A 160 21.90 -12.67 25.52
N THR A 161 22.58 -13.01 26.61
CA THR A 161 23.56 -14.11 26.63
C THR A 161 22.88 -15.46 26.42
N ASP A 162 23.63 -16.46 25.96
CA ASP A 162 23.12 -17.84 25.76
C ASP A 162 22.43 -18.38 27.01
N ARG A 163 22.97 -18.06 28.20
CA ARG A 163 22.37 -18.43 29.48
C ARG A 163 21.00 -17.76 29.69
N GLN A 164 20.87 -16.48 29.39
CA GLN A 164 19.60 -15.75 29.53
C GLN A 164 18.56 -16.26 28.54
N GLN A 165 18.95 -16.57 27.31
CA GLN A 165 18.06 -17.19 26.32
C GLN A 165 17.62 -18.59 26.78
N GLY A 166 18.51 -19.37 27.40
CA GLY A 166 18.17 -20.67 28.01
C GLY A 166 17.15 -20.59 29.15
N PHE A 167 16.97 -19.41 29.77
CA PHE A 167 15.90 -19.13 30.74
C PHE A 167 14.60 -18.62 30.09
N GLY A 168 14.53 -18.56 28.76
CA GLY A 168 13.34 -18.12 28.01
C GLY A 168 13.25 -16.61 27.78
N ASN A 169 14.34 -15.86 27.93
CA ASN A 169 14.34 -14.43 27.58
C ASN A 169 14.43 -14.25 26.07
N GLU A 170 13.41 -13.63 25.49
CA GLU A 170 13.35 -13.29 24.07
C GLU A 170 12.77 -11.88 23.86
N ILE A 171 13.13 -11.28 22.73
CA ILE A 171 12.59 -10.01 22.25
C ILE A 171 11.67 -10.32 21.09
N ILE A 172 10.37 -10.08 21.27
CA ILE A 172 9.36 -10.25 20.22
C ILE A 172 8.97 -8.87 19.68
N PHE A 173 8.93 -8.75 18.36
CA PHE A 173 8.32 -7.61 17.68
C PHE A 173 6.94 -8.03 17.20
N GLU A 174 5.91 -7.59 17.90
CA GLU A 174 4.52 -7.81 17.52
C GLU A 174 3.86 -6.46 17.21
N ALA A 175 3.24 -6.34 16.04
CA ALA A 175 2.21 -5.33 15.86
C ALA A 175 0.90 -5.90 16.43
N ASN A 176 0.27 -5.17 17.33
CA ASN A 176 -0.99 -5.62 17.93
C ASN A 176 -2.07 -5.73 16.83
N ARG A 177 -2.25 -6.95 16.29
CA ARG A 177 -3.14 -7.22 15.14
C ARG A 177 -4.58 -6.92 15.48
N LEU A 178 -4.98 -7.15 16.74
CA LEU A 178 -6.32 -6.83 17.20
C LEU A 178 -6.54 -5.33 17.33
N GLN A 179 -5.52 -4.54 17.67
CA GLN A 179 -5.66 -3.09 17.79
C GLN A 179 -6.23 -2.46 16.51
N TYR A 180 -5.85 -2.99 15.34
CA TYR A 180 -6.28 -2.52 14.01
C TYR A 180 -7.42 -3.33 13.38
N ALA A 181 -7.91 -4.39 14.05
CA ALA A 181 -9.09 -5.11 13.58
C ALA A 181 -10.32 -4.19 13.63
N SER A 182 -11.27 -4.41 12.73
CA SER A 182 -12.53 -3.67 12.75
C SER A 182 -13.29 -3.95 14.05
N ASN A 183 -14.12 -2.99 14.50
CA ASN A 183 -14.94 -3.20 15.70
C ASN A 183 -15.84 -4.44 15.58
N ALA A 184 -16.28 -4.79 14.37
CA ALA A 184 -17.07 -6.00 14.12
C ALA A 184 -16.25 -7.28 14.39
N GLU A 185 -15.01 -7.36 13.88
CA GLU A 185 -14.10 -8.48 14.15
C GLU A 185 -13.75 -8.56 15.65
N LYS A 186 -13.50 -7.42 16.29
CA LYS A 186 -13.25 -7.35 17.75
C LYS A 186 -14.41 -7.90 18.55
N VAL A 187 -15.66 -7.55 18.21
CA VAL A 187 -16.86 -8.07 18.87
C VAL A 187 -16.99 -9.57 18.67
N GLN A 188 -16.74 -10.09 17.46
CA GLN A 188 -16.81 -11.53 17.19
C GLN A 188 -15.79 -12.32 18.00
N VAL A 189 -14.52 -11.89 17.99
CA VAL A 189 -13.45 -12.52 18.75
C VAL A 189 -13.73 -12.45 20.26
N SER A 190 -14.13 -11.28 20.76
CA SER A 190 -14.45 -11.08 22.17
C SER A 190 -15.64 -11.94 22.62
N THR A 191 -16.66 -12.07 21.77
CA THR A 191 -17.83 -12.91 22.04
C THR A 191 -17.42 -14.39 22.13
N LEU A 192 -16.61 -14.87 21.19
CA LEU A 192 -16.12 -16.25 21.22
C LEU A 192 -15.28 -16.53 22.47
N LEU A 193 -14.28 -15.68 22.74
CA LEU A 193 -13.36 -15.83 23.88
C LEU A 193 -14.09 -15.77 25.23
N THR A 194 -15.10 -14.90 25.32
CA THR A 194 -15.99 -14.82 26.48
C THR A 194 -16.84 -16.10 26.59
N ASN A 195 -17.48 -16.55 25.52
CA ASN A 195 -18.35 -17.73 25.55
C ASN A 195 -17.65 -18.99 26.05
N ILE A 196 -16.38 -19.20 25.67
CA ILE A 196 -15.58 -20.36 26.08
C ILE A 196 -14.81 -20.15 27.40
N GLY A 197 -14.92 -18.96 28.01
CA GLY A 197 -14.20 -18.62 29.24
C GLY A 197 -12.68 -18.54 29.09
N ALA A 198 -12.16 -18.29 27.88
CA ALA A 198 -10.72 -18.21 27.62
C ALA A 198 -10.11 -16.86 27.96
N ALA A 199 -10.89 -15.77 27.86
CA ALA A 199 -10.43 -14.42 28.16
C ALA A 199 -11.04 -13.85 29.46
N SER A 200 -10.25 -13.04 30.15
CA SER A 200 -10.69 -12.19 31.26
C SER A 200 -11.31 -10.89 30.74
N LEU A 201 -12.10 -10.20 31.58
CA LEU A 201 -12.70 -8.91 31.24
C LEU A 201 -11.65 -7.87 30.84
N ASP A 202 -10.50 -7.83 31.53
CA ASP A 202 -9.41 -6.91 31.22
C ASP A 202 -8.78 -7.20 29.84
N GLN A 203 -8.61 -8.48 29.48
CA GLN A 203 -8.11 -8.85 28.14
C GLN A 203 -9.09 -8.42 27.04
N ILE A 204 -10.40 -8.46 27.29
CA ILE A 204 -11.39 -7.93 26.34
C ILE A 204 -11.31 -6.41 26.24
N LEU A 205 -11.19 -5.70 27.36
CA LEU A 205 -11.03 -4.24 27.34
C LEU A 205 -9.76 -3.81 26.61
N GLU A 206 -8.67 -4.55 26.78
CA GLU A 206 -7.41 -4.34 26.07
C GLU A 206 -7.57 -4.50 24.55
N ILE A 207 -8.33 -5.50 24.09
CA ILE A 207 -8.69 -5.68 22.67
C ILE A 207 -9.39 -4.44 22.08
N PHE A 208 -10.22 -3.78 22.89
CA PHE A 208 -10.92 -2.55 22.51
C PHE A 208 -10.12 -1.27 22.77
N ASN A 209 -8.87 -1.37 23.25
CA ASN A 209 -8.05 -0.24 23.73
C ASN A 209 -8.74 0.58 24.82
N MET A 210 -9.55 -0.06 25.65
CA MET A 210 -10.19 0.55 26.80
C MET A 210 -9.32 0.37 28.05
N PRO A 211 -9.41 1.28 29.03
CA PRO A 211 -8.70 1.10 30.29
C PRO A 211 -9.17 -0.18 30.99
N THR A 212 -8.21 -0.94 31.52
CA THR A 212 -8.48 -2.15 32.33
C THR A 212 -9.10 -1.77 33.66
N ILE A 213 -9.99 -2.61 34.17
CA ILE A 213 -10.64 -2.43 35.48
C ILE A 213 -9.64 -2.74 36.60
N GLY A 214 -8.82 -3.78 36.41
CA GLY A 214 -7.84 -4.23 37.38
C GLY A 214 -8.42 -5.04 38.54
N GLY A 215 -7.53 -5.67 39.31
CA GLY A 215 -7.90 -6.49 40.46
C GLY A 215 -8.62 -7.80 40.10
N GLU A 216 -9.37 -8.32 41.07
CA GLU A 216 -10.09 -9.60 40.96
C GLU A 216 -11.26 -9.51 39.97
N GLU A 217 -11.90 -8.34 39.86
CA GLU A 217 -12.99 -8.11 38.90
C GLU A 217 -12.52 -8.08 37.45
N GLY A 218 -11.36 -7.48 37.17
CA GLY A 218 -10.76 -7.46 35.85
C GLY A 218 -10.24 -8.83 35.39
N SER A 219 -9.72 -9.62 36.34
CA SER A 219 -9.25 -10.99 36.11
C SER A 219 -10.38 -12.02 35.95
N ARG A 220 -11.62 -11.62 36.22
CA ARG A 220 -12.79 -12.50 36.19
C ARG A 220 -13.05 -12.98 34.76
N ARG A 221 -13.19 -14.30 34.62
CA ARG A 221 -13.63 -14.96 33.38
C ARG A 221 -15.12 -15.23 33.48
N VAL A 222 -15.88 -14.70 32.53
CA VAL A 222 -17.31 -14.99 32.39
C VAL A 222 -17.46 -15.93 31.22
N GLN A 223 -18.16 -17.06 31.41
CA GLN A 223 -18.41 -18.07 30.38
C GLN A 223 -19.91 -18.27 30.22
N THR A 224 -20.34 -18.59 29.00
CA THR A 224 -21.75 -18.85 28.72
C THR A 224 -22.10 -20.27 29.20
N LEU A 225 -23.19 -20.38 29.96
CA LEU A 225 -23.69 -21.63 30.53
C LEU A 225 -24.12 -22.69 29.50
N ASN A 226 -24.07 -22.39 28.19
CA ASN A 226 -24.42 -23.33 27.13
C ASN A 226 -23.25 -24.24 26.71
N MET A 227 -22.03 -23.99 27.19
CA MET A 227 -20.83 -24.78 26.87
C MET A 227 -20.37 -25.69 28.03
N VAL A 228 -21.28 -26.06 28.96
CA VAL A 228 -20.95 -27.03 30.02
C VAL A 228 -20.81 -28.44 29.42
N LYS A 229 -19.99 -29.30 30.03
CA LYS A 229 -19.87 -30.72 29.66
C LYS A 229 -21.27 -31.33 29.47
N ALA A 230 -21.54 -31.82 28.26
CA ALA A 230 -22.78 -32.52 27.95
C ALA A 230 -22.97 -33.67 28.95
N GLY A 231 -24.07 -33.61 29.72
CA GLY A 231 -24.58 -34.73 30.52
C GLY A 231 -24.54 -34.58 32.04
N THR A 232 -23.85 -33.60 32.65
CA THR A 232 -23.86 -33.47 34.14
C THR A 232 -23.80 -32.05 34.69
N GLY A 233 -23.11 -31.11 34.04
CA GLY A 233 -22.89 -29.77 34.60
C GLY A 233 -23.99 -28.75 34.30
N ALA A 234 -24.71 -28.91 33.18
CA ALA A 234 -25.75 -27.96 32.77
C ALA A 234 -27.00 -28.05 33.65
N ASP A 235 -27.46 -29.28 33.95
CA ASP A 235 -28.69 -29.51 34.72
C ASP A 235 -28.57 -29.12 36.20
N GLN A 236 -27.39 -29.34 36.80
CA GLN A 236 -27.12 -28.97 38.20
C GLN A 236 -27.05 -27.46 38.42
N TYR A 237 -26.56 -26.69 37.44
CA TYR A 237 -26.46 -25.23 37.52
C TYR A 237 -27.75 -24.50 37.11
N GLN A 238 -28.58 -25.10 36.27
CA GLN A 238 -29.90 -24.57 35.92
C GLN A 238 -30.96 -24.81 37.02
N GLY A 239 -30.58 -25.45 38.13
CA GLY A 239 -31.47 -25.66 39.28
C GLY A 239 -32.58 -26.69 39.03
N ILE A 240 -32.41 -27.60 38.07
CA ILE A 240 -33.35 -28.71 37.87
C ILE A 240 -33.01 -29.82 38.88
N THR A 241 -33.42 -29.64 40.13
CA THR A 241 -33.48 -30.73 41.09
C THR A 241 -34.62 -31.66 40.67
N ASN A 242 -34.28 -32.83 40.13
CA ASN A 242 -35.25 -33.91 39.97
C ASN A 242 -35.63 -34.42 41.37
N ASP A 243 -36.69 -33.85 41.92
CA ASP A 243 -37.26 -34.23 43.20
C ASP A 243 -38.04 -35.55 43.02
N LYS A 244 -37.33 -36.68 43.13
CA LYS A 244 -37.96 -38.00 43.27
C LYS A 244 -38.12 -38.33 44.76
N GLY A 245 -39.01 -37.60 45.42
CA GLY A 245 -39.58 -38.01 46.71
C GLY A 245 -40.58 -39.14 46.51
N GLY A 246 -40.12 -40.38 46.64
CA GLY A 246 -40.98 -41.56 46.72
C GLY A 246 -41.74 -41.54 48.06
N ASN A 247 -43.06 -41.32 48.01
CA ASN A 247 -43.92 -41.52 49.16
C ASN A 247 -44.44 -42.96 49.17
N SER A 248 -43.86 -43.79 50.03
CA SER A 248 -44.45 -45.05 50.49
C SER A 248 -45.23 -44.78 51.77
N ASN A 249 -46.56 -44.93 51.75
CA ASN A 249 -47.35 -45.68 52.74
C ASN A 249 -48.87 -45.39 52.67
N ALA A 250 -49.62 -46.47 52.95
CA ALA A 250 -51.07 -46.65 53.11
C ALA A 250 -51.89 -46.90 51.83
#